data_AF-A0A942V1Q4-F1
#
_entry.id   AF-A0A942V1Q4-F1
#
_cell.length_a   1.000
_cell.length_b   1.000
_cell.length_c   1.000
_cell.angle_alpha   90.00
_cell.angle_beta   90.00
_cell.angle_gamma   90.00
#
_symmetry.space_group_name_H-M   'P 1'
#
loop_
_entity.id
_entity.type
_entity.pdbx_description
1 polymer ?
#
loop_
_entity_poly.entity_id
_entity_poly.type
_entity_poly.pdbx_seq_one_letter_code
_entity_poly.pdbx_strand_id
1 'polypeptide(L)' 'MSNKRVLKLRQSILTLNTQLLKLKDKLDISEENNIKYNKILIKKAILKKELDESKNTILQKFFKKFSHKGEKLICDYFKS' A
#
# COMPACT_ATOMS: atom_id res chain seq x y z
N MET A 1 5.73 -8.82 5.67
CA MET A 1 5.58 -7.63 6.53
C MET A 1 4.79 -8.01 7.77
N SER A 2 5.25 -7.62 8.96
CA SER A 2 4.47 -7.82 10.20
C SER A 2 3.21 -6.95 10.16
N ASN A 3 2.08 -7.49 10.63
CA ASN A 3 0.77 -6.81 10.67
C ASN A 3 0.86 -5.44 11.38
N LYS A 4 1.78 -5.31 12.35
CA LYS A 4 2.11 -4.06 13.06
C LYS A 4 2.64 -2.95 12.15
N ARG A 5 3.41 -3.28 11.10
CA ARG A 5 3.94 -2.28 10.14
C ARG A 5 2.84 -1.72 9.25
N VAL A 6 1.92 -2.58 8.80
CA VAL A 6 0.75 -2.17 7.98
C VAL A 6 -0.15 -1.23 8.78
N LEU A 7 -0.41 -1.53 10.05
CA LEU A 7 -1.17 -0.65 10.95
C LEU A 7 -0.49 0.71 11.13
N LYS A 8 0.83 0.73 11.36
CA LYS A 8 1.61 1.97 11.44
C LYS A 8 1.51 2.80 10.15
N LEU A 9 1.63 2.18 8.98
CA LEU A 9 1.49 2.87 7.69
C LEU A 9 0.11 3.50 7.54
N ARG A 10 -0.96 2.77 7.88
CA ARG A 10 -2.34 3.30 7.86
C ARG A 10 -2.50 4.49 8.81
N GLN A 11 -1.98 4.39 10.02
CA GLN A 11 -2.02 5.47 11.01
C GLN A 11 -1.30 6.72 10.48
N SER A 12 -0.09 6.57 9.95
CA SER A 12 0.69 7.66 9.38
C SER A 12 -0.01 8.33 8.20
N ILE A 13 -0.61 7.56 7.29
CA ILE A 13 -1.40 8.10 6.16
C ILE A 13 -2.58 8.92 6.68
N LEU A 14 -3.27 8.45 7.73
CA LEU A 14 -4.41 9.15 8.31
C LEU A 14 -3.97 10.48 8.95
N THR A 15 -2.84 10.50 9.66
CA THR A 15 -2.27 11.74 10.21
C THR A 15 -1.88 12.74 9.11
N LEU A 16 -1.27 12.27 8.02
CA LEU A 16 -0.93 13.16 6.90
C LEU A 16 -2.20 13.69 6.20
N ASN A 17 -3.26 12.89 6.10
CA ASN A 17 -4.55 13.35 5.57
C ASN A 17 -5.14 14.49 6.40
N THR A 18 -5.15 14.37 7.72
CA THR A 18 -5.70 15.42 8.58
C THR A 18 -4.86 16.71 8.50
N GLN A 19 -3.54 16.58 8.36
CA GLN A 19 -2.66 17.73 8.13
C GLN A 19 -2.94 18.41 6.78
N LEU A 20 -3.16 17.64 5.70
CA LEU A 20 -3.51 18.20 4.39
C LEU A 20 -4.85 18.94 4.44
N LEU A 21 -5.87 18.37 5.10
CA LEU A 21 -7.16 19.02 5.25
C LEU A 21 -7.04 20.39 5.93
N LYS A 22 -6.26 20.48 7.02
CA LYS A 22 -6.01 21.75 7.73
C LYS A 22 -5.24 22.78 6.91
N LEU A 23 -4.39 22.33 5.99
CA LEU A 23 -3.58 23.20 5.15
C LEU A 23 -4.30 23.63 3.87
N LYS A 24 -5.29 22.87 3.42
CA LYS A 24 -6.03 23.12 2.18
C LYS A 24 -6.65 24.51 2.17
N ASP A 25 -7.23 24.94 3.29
CA ASP A 25 -7.87 26.25 3.42
C ASP A 25 -6.86 27.41 3.55
N LYS A 26 -5.56 27.11 3.60
CA LYS A 26 -4.47 28.08 3.79
C LYS A 26 -3.50 28.16 2.61
N LEU A 27 -3.83 27.52 1.48
CA LEU A 27 -2.96 27.44 0.31
C LEU A 27 -2.77 28.80 -0.36
N ASP A 28 -3.82 29.61 -0.43
CA ASP A 28 -3.76 30.93 -1.08
C ASP A 28 -3.13 32.02 -0.20
N ILE A 29 -2.82 31.69 1.07
CA ILE A 29 -2.33 32.66 2.06
C ILE A 29 -0.82 32.84 1.97
N SER A 30 -0.07 31.78 1.65
CA SER A 30 1.40 31.83 1.65
C SER A 30 2.01 30.73 0.80
N GLU A 31 3.06 31.08 0.06
CA GLU A 31 3.89 30.14 -0.68
C GLU A 31 4.51 29.07 0.24
N GLU A 32 4.81 29.41 1.49
CA GLU A 32 5.33 28.45 2.46
C GLU A 32 4.28 27.37 2.81
N ASN A 33 2.99 27.75 2.88
CA ASN A 33 1.90 26.78 3.08
C ASN A 33 1.76 25.85 1.86
N ASN A 34 1.93 26.37 0.65
CA ASN A 34 1.93 25.56 -0.58
C ASN A 34 3.09 24.56 -0.60
N ILE A 35 4.30 25.02 -0.30
CA ILE A 35 5.49 24.15 -0.21
C ILE A 35 5.27 23.06 0.85
N LYS A 36 4.74 23.42 2.02
CA LYS A 36 4.46 22.48 3.10
C LYS A 36 3.39 21.47 2.71
N TYR A 37 2.32 21.91 2.07
CA TYR A 37 1.26 21.04 1.55
C TYR A 37 1.81 20.03 0.55
N ASN A 38 2.59 20.49 -0.43
CA ASN A 38 3.21 19.63 -1.45
C ASN A 38 4.14 18.58 -0.83
N LYS A 39 4.98 18.98 0.14
CA LYS A 39 5.84 18.03 0.88
C LYS A 39 5.03 16.94 1.59
N ILE A 40 3.92 17.29 2.24
CA ILE A 40 3.04 16.33 2.93
C ILE A 40 2.34 15.42 1.91
N LEU A 41 1.90 15.97 0.77
CA LEU A 41 1.25 15.22 -0.31
C LEU A 41 2.18 14.13 -0.86
N ILE A 42 3.44 14.48 -1.15
CA ILE A 42 4.46 13.55 -1.63
C ILE A 42 4.73 12.45 -0.60
N LYS A 43 4.93 12.83 0.68
CA LYS A 43 5.12 11.85 1.77
C LYS A 43 3.96 10.86 1.87
N LYS A 44 2.71 11.35 1.77
CA LYS A 44 1.52 10.51 1.77
C LYS A 44 1.50 9.55 0.57
N ALA A 45 1.89 10.01 -0.62
CA ALA A 45 1.94 9.16 -1.81
C ALA A 45 2.96 8.02 -1.67
N ILE A 46 4.14 8.30 -1.11
CA ILE A 46 5.16 7.28 -0.82
C ILE A 46 4.62 6.22 0.14
N LEU A 47 3.98 6.62 1.25
CA LEU A 47 3.42 5.68 2.22
C LEU A 47 2.27 4.85 1.65
N LYS A 48 1.44 5.44 0.78
CA LYS A 48 0.40 4.68 0.05
C LYS A 48 1.02 3.62 -0.85
N LYS A 49 2.06 3.96 -1.60
CA LYS A 49 2.78 3.01 -2.45
C LYS A 49 3.34 1.84 -1.64
N GLU A 50 4.00 2.11 -0.51
CA GLU A 50 4.52 1.08 0.39
C GLU A 50 3.40 0.17 0.94
N LEU A 51 2.24 0.77 1.28
CA LEU A 51 1.07 0.02 1.73
C LEU A 51 0.53 -0.90 0.62
N ASP A 52 0.45 -0.43 -0.62
CA ASP A 52 -0.07 -1.23 -1.73
C ASP A 52 0.91 -2.35 -2.14
N GLU A 53 2.21 -2.10 -2.13
CA GLU A 53 3.23 -3.14 -2.29
C GLU A 53 3.12 -4.23 -1.22
N SER A 54 2.81 -3.84 0.02
CA SER A 54 2.57 -4.79 1.11
C SER A 54 1.32 -5.64 0.91
N LYS A 55 0.28 -5.13 0.21
CA LYS A 55 -0.93 -5.91 -0.13
C LYS A 55 -0.66 -6.86 -1.28
N ASN A 56 0.05 -6.42 -2.32
CA ASN A 56 0.34 -7.24 -3.50
C ASN A 56 1.14 -8.50 -3.14
N THR A 57 2.10 -8.37 -2.21
CA THR A 57 2.85 -9.51 -1.68
C THR A 57 1.99 -10.47 -0.85
N ILE A 58 0.94 -9.99 -0.18
CA ILE A 58 0.00 -10.84 0.56
C ILE A 58 -0.94 -11.57 -0.42
N LEU A 59 -1.50 -10.86 -1.39
CA LEU A 59 -2.37 -11.43 -2.42
C LEU A 59 -1.64 -12.52 -3.21
N GLN A 60 -0.42 -12.25 -3.71
CA GLN A 60 0.38 -13.26 -4.41
C GLN A 60 0.63 -14.52 -3.58
N LYS A 61 0.91 -14.37 -2.27
CA LYS A 61 1.09 -15.52 -1.37
C LYS A 61 -0.21 -16.28 -1.13
N PHE A 62 -1.34 -15.58 -1.08
CA PHE A 62 -2.66 -16.20 -0.90
C PHE A 62 -3.08 -16.99 -2.15
N PHE A 63 -2.90 -16.43 -3.35
CA PHE A 63 -3.17 -17.12 -4.61
C PHE A 63 -2.25 -18.33 -4.83
N LYS A 64 -0.95 -18.23 -4.50
CA LYS A 64 -0.04 -19.39 -4.55
C LYS A 64 -0.49 -20.53 -3.64
N LYS A 65 -1.06 -20.22 -2.47
CA LYS A 65 -1.55 -21.23 -1.52
C LYS A 65 -2.79 -21.96 -2.02
N PHE A 66 -3.63 -21.30 -2.83
CA PHE A 66 -4.80 -21.90 -3.47
C PHE A 66 -4.51 -22.59 -4.81
N SER A 67 -3.31 -22.39 -5.38
CA SER A 67 -2.88 -23.02 -6.63
C SER A 67 -2.38 -24.47 -6.47
N HIS A 68 -2.42 -25.05 -5.26
CA HIS A 68 -2.14 -26.48 -5.04
C HIS A 68 -3.32 -27.39 -5.43
N LYS A 69 -4.00 -27.11 -6.53
CA LYS A 69 -4.84 -28.13 -7.19
C LYS A 69 -3.91 -28.92 -8.10
N GLY A 70 -3.63 -30.15 -7.71
CA GLY A 70 -2.61 -31.02 -8.29
C GLY A 70 -2.57 -30.98 -9.82
N GLU A 71 -1.51 -30.38 -10.34
CA GLU A 71 -1.12 -30.55 -11.73
C GLU A 71 -0.68 -32.01 -11.87
N LYS A 72 -1.47 -32.83 -12.60
CA LYS A 72 -1.02 -34.17 -12.99
C LYS A 72 0.23 -34.01 -13.84
N LEU A 73 1.30 -34.69 -13.47
CA LEU A 73 2.49 -34.73 -14.31
C LEU A 73 2.14 -35.44 -15.61
N ILE A 74 2.83 -35.11 -16.71
CA ILE A 74 2.59 -35.76 -18.03
C ILE A 74 2.64 -37.29 -17.89
N CYS A 75 3.50 -37.82 -17.03
CA CYS A 75 3.64 -39.24 -16.73
C CYS A 75 2.40 -39.88 -16.10
N ASP A 76 1.56 -39.12 -15.38
CA ASP A 76 0.34 -39.64 -14.76
C ASP A 76 -0.75 -39.97 -15.80
N TYR A 77 -0.63 -39.46 -17.03
CA TYR A 77 -1.53 -39.79 -18.14
C TYR A 77 -1.18 -41.11 -18.83
N PHE A 78 0.01 -41.68 -18.58
CA PHE A 78 0.49 -42.90 -19.21
C PHE A 78 0.43 -44.13 -18.28
N LYS A 79 -0.15 -44.01 -17.08
CA LYS A 79 -0.31 -45.10 -16.11
C LYS A 79 -1.68 -45.81 -16.17
N SER A 80 -2.42 -45.65 -17.27
CA SER A 80 -3.65 -46.41 -17.56
C SER A 80 -3.35 -47.56 -18.51
#